data_AF-A0A1G7QAL2-F1
#
_entry.id   AF-A0A1G7QAL2-F1
#
_cell.length_a   1.000
_cell.length_b   1.000
_cell.length_c   1.000
_cell.angle_alpha   90.00
_cell.angle_beta   90.00
_cell.angle_gamma   90.00
#
_symmetry.space_group_name_H-M   'P 1'
#
loop_
_entity.id
_entity.type
_entity.pdbx_description
1 polymer ?
#
loop_
_entity_poly.entity_id
_entity_poly.type
_entity_poly.pdbx_seq_one_letter_code
_entity_poly.pdbx_strand_id
1 'polypeptide(L)'
;MVGEVALYGIDAVRPSVWDNIDLELEEPPAEAAWTTLCMHELLTPLVHGTERVYPASEVIDRAGIDLDGLALGDLHQPASSVVDGTDVWYASATERGGKDQEETGVVQLLDIDNSGIHRRQIELETRPFAVFEIVFGEDDGATHARDVLERHDLEGAVAKIELGGERAAVTANEVTQMAREAGAAVVSVDDNRGRVDLDVESIEAMSLQGLDGAIEEKLADEDFSTVALDVDQQVRKADELDTNVNRVADTFAEPLRDAQREAFDDAGPEETPEGVESMEVDE
;
A
#
# COMPACT_ATOMS: atom_id res chain seq x y z
N MET A 1 -6.36 -32.98 -11.70
CA MET A 1 -6.09 -33.50 -13.06
C MET A 1 -7.08 -32.90 -14.04
N VAL A 2 -6.59 -32.28 -15.11
CA VAL A 2 -7.37 -31.84 -16.28
C VAL A 2 -6.61 -32.34 -17.52
N GLY A 3 -7.15 -33.36 -18.20
CA GLY A 3 -6.38 -34.08 -19.21
C GLY A 3 -5.13 -34.73 -18.57
N GLU A 4 -3.96 -34.48 -19.14
CA GLU A 4 -2.66 -34.96 -18.66
C GLU A 4 -1.94 -33.91 -17.76
N VAL A 5 -2.67 -32.91 -17.27
CA VAL A 5 -2.13 -31.83 -16.41
C VAL A 5 -2.53 -32.04 -14.95
N ALA A 6 -1.55 -32.16 -14.06
CA ALA A 6 -1.72 -32.06 -12.62
C ALA A 6 -1.78 -30.57 -12.24
N LEU A 7 -2.91 -30.16 -11.65
CA LEU A 7 -3.16 -28.78 -11.24
C LEU A 7 -3.21 -28.73 -9.72
N TYR A 8 -2.32 -27.94 -9.14
CA TYR A 8 -2.23 -27.67 -7.71
C TYR A 8 -2.61 -26.23 -7.43
N GLY A 9 -2.97 -25.93 -6.19
CA GLY A 9 -3.32 -24.58 -5.77
C GLY A 9 -2.94 -24.35 -4.32
N ILE A 10 -2.31 -23.21 -4.05
CA ILE A 10 -2.07 -22.69 -2.70
C ILE A 10 -2.74 -21.32 -2.63
N ASP A 11 -3.63 -21.15 -1.65
CA ASP A 11 -4.30 -19.87 -1.39
C ASP A 11 -3.30 -18.79 -0.98
N ALA A 12 -3.69 -17.52 -1.15
CA ALA A 12 -2.91 -16.38 -0.69
C ALA A 12 -2.49 -16.52 0.79
N VAL A 13 -1.20 -16.39 1.03
CA VAL A 13 -0.51 -16.58 2.30
C VAL A 13 -0.31 -15.23 2.96
N ARG A 14 -0.66 -15.14 4.25
CA ARG A 14 -0.40 -13.92 5.02
C ARG A 14 1.10 -13.80 5.34
N PRO A 15 1.70 -12.60 5.28
CA PRO A 15 3.12 -12.43 5.58
C PRO A 15 3.51 -12.91 6.98
N SER A 16 2.62 -12.75 7.96
CA SER A 16 2.87 -13.20 9.34
C SER A 16 3.11 -14.70 9.48
N VAL A 17 2.77 -15.50 8.47
CA VAL A 17 2.95 -16.96 8.48
C VAL A 17 3.79 -17.47 7.30
N TRP A 18 4.29 -16.61 6.41
CA TRP A 18 5.01 -17.01 5.20
C TRP A 18 6.21 -17.93 5.50
N ASP A 19 6.99 -17.58 6.51
CA ASP A 19 8.19 -18.32 6.89
C ASP A 19 7.88 -19.69 7.52
N ASN A 20 6.64 -19.90 7.97
CA ASN A 20 6.24 -21.08 8.74
C ASN A 20 5.17 -21.94 8.02
N ILE A 21 4.61 -21.48 6.91
CA ILE A 21 3.63 -22.27 6.16
C ILE A 21 4.33 -23.43 5.45
N ASP A 22 3.67 -24.57 5.39
CA ASP A 22 4.13 -25.68 4.56
C ASP A 22 3.61 -25.48 3.14
N LEU A 23 4.50 -25.46 2.16
CA LEU A 23 4.17 -25.35 0.73
C LEU A 23 4.37 -26.70 0.00
N GLU A 24 4.81 -27.75 0.70
CA GLU A 24 5.10 -29.06 0.11
C GLU A 24 3.83 -29.66 -0.51
N LEU A 25 3.96 -30.13 -1.74
CA LEU A 25 2.89 -30.74 -2.52
C LEU A 25 3.09 -32.25 -2.62
N GLU A 26 1.99 -32.97 -2.71
CA GLU A 26 2.05 -34.41 -3.00
C GLU A 26 2.49 -34.65 -4.45
N GLU A 27 3.27 -35.71 -4.67
CA GLU A 27 3.72 -36.17 -5.98
C GLU A 27 2.57 -36.26 -7.00
N PRO A 28 2.78 -35.80 -8.25
CA PRO A 28 1.74 -35.87 -9.27
C PRO A 28 1.38 -37.32 -9.63
N PRO A 29 0.14 -37.57 -10.06
CA PRO A 29 -0.24 -38.87 -10.61
C PRO A 29 0.70 -39.29 -11.74
N ALA A 30 1.00 -40.58 -11.85
CA ALA A 30 1.98 -41.09 -12.83
C ALA A 30 1.57 -40.85 -14.29
N GLU A 31 0.28 -40.63 -14.54
CA GLU A 31 -0.29 -40.26 -15.83
C GLU A 31 -0.21 -38.76 -16.16
N ALA A 32 0.24 -37.91 -15.22
CA ALA A 32 0.44 -36.49 -15.47
C ALA A 32 1.72 -36.28 -16.30
N ALA A 33 1.57 -35.58 -17.42
CA ALA A 33 2.68 -35.16 -18.27
C ALA A 33 3.17 -33.75 -17.91
N TRP A 34 2.30 -32.94 -17.29
CA TRP A 34 2.59 -31.56 -16.91
C TRP A 34 2.09 -31.26 -15.49
N THR A 35 2.87 -30.51 -14.74
CA THR A 35 2.54 -30.09 -13.37
C THR A 35 2.49 -28.57 -13.31
N THR A 36 1.36 -28.01 -12.87
CA THR A 36 1.20 -26.56 -12.72
C THR A 36 0.65 -26.24 -11.33
N LEU A 37 1.29 -25.27 -10.67
CA LEU A 37 0.85 -24.70 -9.42
C LEU A 37 0.18 -23.34 -9.66
N CYS A 38 -0.99 -23.12 -9.06
CA CYS A 38 -1.68 -21.84 -9.05
C CYS A 38 -1.54 -21.15 -7.68
N MET A 39 -1.17 -19.87 -7.65
CA MET A 39 -1.10 -19.07 -6.41
C MET A 39 -1.58 -17.63 -6.63
N HIS A 40 -1.88 -16.94 -5.54
CA HIS A 40 -2.23 -15.52 -5.53
C HIS A 40 -1.20 -14.77 -4.67
N GLU A 41 -0.06 -14.46 -5.28
CA GLU A 41 1.11 -13.87 -4.61
C GLU A 41 1.89 -12.97 -5.58
N LEU A 42 2.58 -11.97 -5.05
CA LEU A 42 3.56 -11.18 -5.79
C LEU A 42 4.95 -11.82 -5.63
N LEU A 43 5.55 -12.22 -6.76
CA LEU A 43 6.81 -12.95 -6.78
C LEU A 43 7.86 -12.28 -7.68
N THR A 44 9.09 -12.21 -7.19
CA THR A 44 10.27 -11.84 -7.98
C THR A 44 10.66 -13.00 -8.91
N PRO A 45 11.23 -12.73 -10.10
CA PRO A 45 11.63 -11.42 -10.62
C PRO A 45 10.53 -10.67 -11.38
N LEU A 46 9.30 -11.19 -11.47
CA LEU A 46 8.25 -10.58 -12.28
C LEU A 46 7.73 -9.28 -11.68
N VAL A 47 7.77 -9.16 -10.35
CA VAL A 47 7.37 -7.98 -9.60
C VAL A 47 8.59 -7.39 -8.91
N HIS A 48 8.68 -6.05 -8.85
CA HIS A 48 9.72 -5.31 -8.16
C HIS A 48 9.10 -4.29 -7.21
N GLY A 49 9.73 -4.05 -6.06
CA GLY A 49 9.29 -3.04 -5.09
C GLY A 49 9.63 -3.40 -3.66
N THR A 50 9.26 -2.52 -2.73
CA THR A 50 9.35 -2.71 -1.27
C THR A 50 8.13 -3.41 -0.67
N GLU A 51 7.18 -3.82 -1.52
CA GLU A 51 5.98 -4.54 -1.12
C GLU A 51 6.27 -6.01 -0.79
N ARG A 52 5.22 -6.75 -0.43
CA ARG A 52 5.26 -8.17 -0.05
C ARG A 52 5.60 -9.05 -1.25
N VAL A 53 6.87 -9.04 -1.65
CA VAL A 53 7.35 -9.77 -2.81
C VAL A 53 8.32 -10.86 -2.37
N TYR A 54 7.98 -12.11 -2.67
CA TYR A 54 8.80 -13.28 -2.33
C TYR A 54 9.53 -13.84 -3.57
N PRO A 55 10.60 -14.62 -3.42
CA PRO A 55 11.25 -15.26 -4.57
C PRO A 55 10.38 -16.38 -5.16
N ALA A 56 10.12 -16.36 -6.46
CA ALA A 56 9.47 -17.49 -7.13
C ALA A 56 10.28 -18.79 -6.96
N SER A 57 11.61 -18.71 -6.96
CA SER A 57 12.49 -19.85 -6.71
C SER A 57 12.27 -20.47 -5.33
N GLU A 58 11.98 -19.66 -4.30
CA GLU A 58 11.67 -20.17 -2.96
C GLU A 58 10.38 -20.99 -2.95
N VAL A 59 9.35 -20.53 -3.67
CA VAL A 59 8.09 -21.26 -3.82
C VAL A 59 8.31 -22.57 -4.57
N ILE A 60 9.04 -22.54 -5.68
CA ILE A 60 9.36 -23.73 -6.49
C ILE A 60 10.12 -24.75 -5.65
N ASP A 61 11.16 -24.33 -4.92
CA ASP A 61 11.95 -25.21 -4.05
C ASP A 61 11.11 -25.81 -2.92
N ARG A 62 10.25 -25.00 -2.27
CA ARG A 62 9.42 -25.45 -1.15
C ARG A 62 8.23 -26.31 -1.58
N ALA A 63 7.83 -26.27 -2.85
CA ALA A 63 6.77 -27.12 -3.37
C ALA A 63 7.14 -28.62 -3.33
N GLY A 64 8.44 -28.95 -3.32
CA GLY A 64 8.92 -30.32 -3.14
C GLY A 64 8.71 -31.26 -4.34
N ILE A 65 8.20 -30.74 -5.46
CA ILE A 65 7.96 -31.47 -6.72
C ILE A 65 8.43 -30.63 -7.91
N ASP A 66 8.69 -31.28 -9.05
CA ASP A 66 9.01 -30.59 -10.29
C ASP A 66 7.76 -29.87 -10.84
N LEU A 67 7.86 -28.56 -11.02
CA LEU A 67 6.81 -27.72 -11.60
C LEU A 67 7.19 -27.32 -13.02
N ASP A 68 6.31 -27.60 -13.99
CA ASP A 68 6.43 -27.06 -15.34
C ASP A 68 5.88 -25.64 -15.44
N GLY A 69 4.88 -25.33 -14.61
CA GLY A 69 4.20 -24.04 -14.60
C GLY A 69 3.88 -23.50 -13.22
N LEU A 70 3.99 -22.18 -13.06
CA LEU A 70 3.53 -21.42 -11.90
C LEU A 70 2.62 -20.27 -12.38
N ALA A 71 1.32 -20.49 -12.26
CA ALA A 71 0.28 -19.54 -12.64
C ALA A 71 -0.06 -18.63 -11.46
N LEU A 72 0.18 -17.33 -11.59
CA LEU A 72 0.06 -16.35 -10.52
C LEU A 72 -1.10 -15.38 -10.75
N GLY A 73 -1.74 -15.01 -9.65
CA GLY A 73 -2.66 -13.87 -9.51
C GLY A 73 -2.07 -12.78 -8.61
N ASP A 74 -2.82 -11.70 -8.42
CA ASP A 74 -2.48 -10.46 -7.67
C ASP A 74 -1.86 -9.33 -8.52
N LEU A 75 -0.92 -9.64 -9.42
CA LEU A 75 -0.44 -8.63 -10.36
C LEU A 75 -1.52 -8.34 -11.42
N HIS A 76 -2.01 -7.10 -11.44
CA HIS A 76 -3.03 -6.61 -12.38
C HIS A 76 -2.45 -6.15 -13.73
N GLN A 77 -1.31 -6.70 -14.11
CA GLN A 77 -0.64 -6.52 -15.39
C GLN A 77 -0.05 -7.87 -15.82
N PRO A 78 0.04 -8.15 -17.13
CA PRO A 78 0.62 -9.39 -17.60
C PRO A 78 2.13 -9.36 -17.37
N ALA A 79 2.67 -10.45 -16.88
CA ALA A 79 4.11 -10.64 -16.77
C ALA A 79 4.43 -12.13 -16.93
N SER A 80 5.60 -12.45 -17.46
CA SER A 80 6.07 -13.83 -17.59
C SER A 80 7.58 -13.94 -17.52
N SER A 81 8.09 -15.02 -16.93
CA SER A 81 9.51 -15.35 -16.88
C SER A 81 9.69 -16.86 -16.76
N VAL A 82 10.92 -17.34 -16.92
CA VAL A 82 11.30 -18.72 -16.55
C VAL A 82 12.20 -18.64 -15.32
N VAL A 83 11.87 -19.38 -14.27
CA VAL A 83 12.62 -19.44 -13.01
C VAL A 83 12.89 -20.90 -12.71
N ASP A 84 14.17 -21.27 -12.60
CA ASP A 84 14.62 -22.65 -12.31
C ASP A 84 14.03 -23.73 -13.22
N GLY A 85 13.74 -23.37 -14.47
CA GLY A 85 13.15 -24.26 -15.47
C GLY A 85 11.62 -24.28 -15.49
N THR A 86 10.96 -23.69 -14.49
CA THR A 86 9.51 -23.52 -14.41
C THR A 86 9.07 -22.26 -15.16
N ASP A 87 8.02 -22.37 -15.96
CA ASP A 87 7.41 -21.21 -16.61
C ASP A 87 6.48 -20.47 -15.62
N VAL A 88 6.73 -19.19 -15.35
CA VAL A 88 6.05 -18.40 -14.31
C VAL A 88 5.32 -17.23 -14.96
N TRP A 89 4.04 -17.00 -14.64
CA TRP A 89 3.29 -15.93 -15.30
C TRP A 89 2.11 -15.36 -14.50
N TYR A 90 1.75 -14.12 -14.81
CA TYR A 90 0.50 -13.47 -14.42
C TYR A 90 -0.40 -13.25 -15.63
N ALA A 91 -1.69 -13.54 -15.47
CA ALA A 91 -2.66 -13.38 -16.54
C ALA A 91 -3.06 -11.91 -16.81
N SER A 92 -2.86 -11.02 -15.85
CA SER A 92 -3.47 -9.68 -15.71
C SER A 92 -4.91 -9.71 -15.17
N ALA A 93 -5.48 -8.52 -14.96
CA ALA A 93 -6.85 -8.32 -14.52
C ALA A 93 -7.86 -8.38 -15.69
N THR A 94 -9.06 -8.88 -15.41
CA THR A 94 -10.15 -9.00 -16.39
C THR A 94 -10.90 -7.69 -16.65
N GLU A 95 -10.72 -6.69 -15.79
CA GLU A 95 -11.22 -5.32 -15.96
C GLU A 95 -10.16 -4.37 -15.42
N ARG A 96 -10.05 -3.17 -16.01
CA ARG A 96 -9.16 -2.12 -15.48
C ARG A 96 -9.67 -1.61 -14.14
N GLY A 97 -8.84 -1.70 -13.10
CA GLY A 97 -9.15 -1.21 -11.75
C GLY A 97 -8.44 0.10 -11.39
N GLY A 98 -7.32 0.40 -12.05
CA GLY A 98 -6.44 1.53 -11.76
C GLY A 98 -6.10 2.39 -12.98
N LYS A 99 -5.69 3.63 -12.73
CA LYS A 99 -5.23 4.54 -13.80
C LYS A 99 -3.94 4.03 -14.46
N ASP A 100 -3.09 3.31 -13.73
CA ASP A 100 -1.79 2.82 -14.24
C ASP A 100 -1.86 1.39 -14.83
N GLN A 101 -3.06 0.82 -14.92
CA GLN A 101 -3.29 -0.54 -15.41
C GLN A 101 -3.71 -0.57 -16.89
N GLU A 102 -2.76 -0.30 -17.79
CA GLU A 102 -3.05 -0.19 -19.23
C GLU A 102 -3.27 -1.54 -19.93
N GLU A 103 -2.57 -2.59 -19.50
CA GLU A 103 -2.65 -3.93 -20.10
C GLU A 103 -3.63 -4.84 -19.33
N THR A 104 -4.89 -4.45 -19.25
CA THR A 104 -5.97 -5.20 -18.58
C THR A 104 -7.09 -5.56 -19.54
N GLY A 105 -8.14 -6.23 -19.04
CA GLY A 105 -9.23 -6.68 -19.89
C GLY A 105 -8.85 -7.91 -20.69
N VAL A 106 -8.04 -8.79 -20.12
CA VAL A 106 -7.54 -9.98 -20.81
C VAL A 106 -7.71 -11.23 -19.95
N VAL A 107 -7.84 -12.36 -20.62
CA VAL A 107 -7.67 -13.69 -20.04
C VAL A 107 -6.60 -14.44 -20.82
N GLN A 108 -5.91 -15.37 -20.19
CA GLN A 108 -4.97 -16.25 -20.88
C GLN A 108 -5.60 -17.62 -21.13
N LEU A 109 -5.63 -18.02 -22.39
CA LEU A 109 -5.93 -19.40 -22.78
C LEU A 109 -4.63 -20.19 -22.81
N LEU A 110 -4.62 -21.30 -22.06
CA LEU A 110 -3.53 -22.26 -22.04
C LEU A 110 -3.85 -23.38 -23.03
N ASP A 111 -2.91 -23.64 -23.95
CA ASP A 111 -2.90 -24.80 -24.84
C ASP A 111 -1.69 -25.64 -24.45
N ILE A 112 -1.93 -26.82 -23.87
CA ILE A 112 -0.89 -27.67 -23.27
C ILE A 112 -0.85 -28.98 -24.05
N ASP A 113 0.31 -29.28 -24.62
CA ASP A 113 0.56 -30.48 -25.40
C ASP A 113 1.97 -31.02 -25.10
N ASN A 114 2.41 -32.06 -25.83
CA ASN A 114 3.72 -32.68 -25.61
C ASN A 114 4.92 -31.75 -25.86
N SER A 115 4.73 -30.55 -26.41
CA SER A 115 5.79 -29.58 -26.68
C SER A 115 5.92 -28.50 -25.62
N GLY A 116 4.94 -28.35 -24.71
CA GLY A 116 4.98 -27.34 -23.66
C GLY A 116 3.63 -26.76 -23.28
N ILE A 117 3.70 -25.76 -22.40
CA ILE A 117 2.60 -24.86 -22.04
C ILE A 117 2.63 -23.65 -22.99
N HIS A 118 1.64 -23.53 -23.86
CA HIS A 118 1.50 -22.39 -24.77
C HIS A 118 0.42 -21.44 -24.27
N ARG A 119 0.72 -20.15 -24.23
CA ARG A 119 -0.19 -19.12 -23.70
C ARG A 119 -0.63 -18.16 -24.80
N ARG A 120 -1.93 -17.93 -24.89
CA ARG A 120 -2.52 -16.91 -25.78
C ARG A 120 -3.46 -16.00 -25.00
N GLN A 121 -3.22 -14.71 -25.08
CA GLN A 121 -4.16 -13.72 -24.52
C GLN A 121 -5.41 -13.60 -25.40
N ILE A 122 -6.54 -13.44 -24.73
CA ILE A 122 -7.84 -13.12 -25.31
C ILE A 122 -8.29 -11.80 -24.67
N GLU A 123 -8.46 -10.79 -25.50
CA GLU A 123 -9.02 -9.50 -25.10
C GLU A 123 -10.52 -9.63 -24.83
N LEU A 124 -10.97 -8.97 -23.77
CA LEU A 124 -12.35 -8.86 -23.36
C LEU A 124 -12.86 -7.47 -23.71
N GLU A 125 -14.14 -7.39 -24.07
CA GLU A 125 -14.84 -6.11 -24.17
C GLU A 125 -15.07 -5.57 -22.76
N THR A 126 -14.27 -4.59 -22.36
CA THR A 126 -14.32 -3.92 -21.04
C THR A 126 -14.76 -2.47 -21.16
N ARG A 127 -15.07 -1.82 -20.03
CA ARG A 127 -15.43 -0.41 -20.04
C ARG A 127 -14.20 0.44 -20.41
N PRO A 128 -14.32 1.43 -21.32
CA PRO A 128 -13.20 2.31 -21.65
C PRO A 128 -12.79 3.18 -20.44
N PHE A 129 -11.49 3.47 -20.36
CA PHE A 129 -10.92 4.42 -19.42
C PHE A 129 -10.42 5.65 -20.16
N ALA A 130 -10.78 6.83 -19.66
CA ALA A 130 -10.26 8.11 -20.12
C ALA A 130 -9.41 8.70 -18.98
N VAL A 131 -8.10 8.54 -19.07
CA VAL A 131 -7.13 9.08 -18.10
C VAL A 131 -6.41 10.26 -18.74
N PHE A 132 -6.57 11.46 -18.19
CA PHE A 132 -5.94 12.67 -18.75
C PHE A 132 -5.85 13.79 -17.71
N GLU A 133 -5.04 14.79 -18.01
CA GLU A 133 -4.85 15.98 -17.18
C GLU A 133 -5.52 17.21 -17.82
N ILE A 134 -6.09 18.08 -16.98
CA ILE A 134 -6.52 19.43 -17.34
C ILE A 134 -5.61 20.41 -16.62
N VAL A 135 -4.69 21.01 -17.37
CA VAL A 135 -3.80 22.07 -16.87
C VAL A 135 -4.47 23.43 -17.06
N PHE A 136 -4.55 24.21 -15.99
CA PHE A 136 -5.12 25.57 -15.99
C PHE A 136 -4.02 26.63 -15.92
N GLY A 137 -4.11 27.66 -16.76
CA GLY A 137 -3.43 28.96 -16.61
C GLY A 137 -4.29 30.01 -15.90
N GLU A 138 -3.74 31.23 -15.77
CA GLU A 138 -4.34 32.37 -15.05
C GLU A 138 -5.74 32.75 -15.56
N ASP A 139 -5.95 32.67 -16.88
CA ASP A 139 -7.19 33.05 -17.56
C ASP A 139 -8.14 31.87 -17.84
N ASP A 140 -7.74 30.64 -17.48
CA ASP A 140 -8.52 29.46 -17.79
C ASP A 140 -9.71 29.28 -16.84
N GLY A 141 -10.85 28.93 -17.43
CA GLY A 141 -12.12 28.80 -16.72
C GLY A 141 -12.94 27.60 -17.19
N ALA A 142 -14.24 27.64 -16.93
CA ALA A 142 -15.14 26.53 -17.25
C ALA A 142 -15.19 26.18 -18.75
N THR A 143 -14.95 27.15 -19.63
CA THR A 143 -14.89 26.90 -21.08
C THR A 143 -13.70 26.03 -21.45
N HIS A 144 -12.51 26.33 -20.91
CA HIS A 144 -11.30 25.51 -21.14
C HIS A 144 -11.50 24.07 -20.68
N ALA A 145 -12.06 23.88 -19.49
CA ALA A 145 -12.38 22.54 -18.98
C ALA A 145 -13.31 21.77 -19.93
N ARG A 146 -14.36 22.40 -20.45
CA ARG A 146 -15.26 21.78 -21.44
C ARG A 146 -14.56 21.45 -22.74
N ASP A 147 -13.77 22.38 -23.27
CA ASP A 147 -13.01 22.17 -24.52
C ASP A 147 -12.03 21.01 -24.41
N VAL A 148 -11.44 20.77 -23.23
CA VAL A 148 -10.60 19.59 -22.98
C VAL A 148 -11.46 18.33 -22.91
N LEU A 149 -12.54 18.34 -22.12
CA LEU A 149 -13.44 17.19 -22.00
C LEU A 149 -14.01 16.73 -23.35
N GLU A 150 -14.38 17.65 -24.24
CA GLU A 150 -14.91 17.36 -25.57
C GLU A 150 -13.89 16.68 -26.51
N ARG A 151 -12.59 16.75 -26.20
CA ARG A 151 -11.54 16.06 -26.97
C ARG A 151 -11.35 14.60 -26.57
N HIS A 152 -11.97 14.17 -25.46
CA HIS A 152 -11.88 12.81 -24.95
C HIS A 152 -13.19 12.06 -25.19
N ASP A 153 -13.07 10.77 -25.51
CA ASP A 153 -14.24 9.89 -25.59
C ASP A 153 -14.66 9.49 -24.18
N LEU A 154 -15.73 10.11 -23.70
CA LEU A 154 -16.24 9.93 -22.35
C LEU A 154 -17.49 9.04 -22.31
N GLU A 155 -18.09 8.71 -23.45
CA GLU A 155 -19.37 8.00 -23.48
C GLU A 155 -19.24 6.61 -22.81
N GLY A 156 -19.90 6.45 -21.66
CA GLY A 156 -19.85 5.21 -20.88
C GLY A 156 -18.52 4.93 -20.19
N ALA A 157 -17.53 5.82 -20.28
CA ALA A 157 -16.16 5.62 -19.80
C ALA A 157 -16.01 5.86 -18.29
N VAL A 158 -14.91 5.33 -17.73
CA VAL A 158 -14.35 5.76 -16.44
C VAL A 158 -13.38 6.91 -16.70
N ALA A 159 -13.76 8.13 -16.34
CA ALA A 159 -12.91 9.31 -16.43
C ALA A 159 -12.07 9.48 -15.16
N LYS A 160 -10.74 9.43 -15.30
CA LYS A 160 -9.77 9.79 -14.26
C LYS A 160 -9.09 11.08 -14.70
N ILE A 161 -9.43 12.18 -14.04
CA ILE A 161 -9.04 13.53 -14.46
C ILE A 161 -8.13 14.11 -13.39
N GLU A 162 -6.93 14.51 -13.77
CA GLU A 162 -6.04 15.26 -12.88
C GLU A 162 -6.13 16.75 -13.21
N LEU A 163 -6.26 17.62 -12.21
CA LEU A 163 -6.24 19.06 -12.40
C LEU A 163 -4.88 19.60 -11.99
N GLY A 164 -4.18 20.20 -12.94
CA GLY A 164 -2.85 20.79 -12.75
C GLY A 164 -2.84 22.30 -13.03
N GLY A 165 -1.70 22.93 -12.75
CA GLY A 165 -1.48 24.36 -13.00
C GLY A 165 -2.00 25.30 -11.91
N GLU A 166 -2.42 26.49 -12.33
CA GLU A 166 -2.86 27.55 -11.42
C GLU A 166 -4.24 27.28 -10.82
N ARG A 167 -4.54 27.93 -9.67
CA ARG A 167 -5.86 27.83 -9.04
C ARG A 167 -6.89 28.60 -9.87
N ALA A 168 -7.47 27.94 -10.86
CA ALA A 168 -8.61 28.46 -11.61
C ALA A 168 -9.89 28.48 -10.77
N ALA A 169 -10.86 29.31 -11.18
CA ALA A 169 -12.17 29.42 -10.53
C ALA A 169 -13.03 28.16 -10.63
N VAL A 170 -12.65 27.20 -11.49
CA VAL A 170 -13.38 25.94 -11.69
C VAL A 170 -13.04 24.97 -10.57
N THR A 171 -14.05 24.42 -9.91
CA THR A 171 -13.91 23.42 -8.85
C THR A 171 -13.85 21.99 -9.42
N ALA A 172 -13.24 21.06 -8.67
CA ALA A 172 -13.23 19.64 -9.03
C ALA A 172 -14.64 19.05 -9.21
N ASN A 173 -15.62 19.54 -8.43
CA ASN A 173 -17.02 19.13 -8.57
C ASN A 173 -17.64 19.65 -9.88
N GLU A 174 -17.33 20.87 -10.31
CA GLU A 174 -17.78 21.38 -11.61
C GLU A 174 -17.22 20.55 -12.76
N VAL A 175 -15.93 20.21 -12.73
CA VAL A 175 -15.33 19.29 -13.72
C VAL A 175 -16.01 17.92 -13.69
N THR A 176 -16.32 17.42 -12.49
CA THR A 176 -17.04 16.14 -12.32
C THR A 176 -18.41 16.17 -12.99
N GLN A 177 -19.18 17.25 -12.83
CA GLN A 177 -20.49 17.38 -13.48
C GLN A 177 -20.35 17.51 -15.00
N MET A 178 -19.42 18.35 -15.49
CA MET A 178 -19.18 18.50 -16.93
C MET A 178 -18.80 17.18 -17.59
N ALA A 179 -17.94 16.37 -16.96
CA ALA A 179 -17.56 15.06 -17.49
C ALA A 179 -18.74 14.08 -17.53
N ARG A 180 -19.63 14.10 -16.53
CA ARG A 180 -20.86 13.29 -16.54
C ARG A 180 -21.84 13.73 -17.61
N GLU A 181 -22.01 15.04 -17.79
CA GLU A 181 -22.85 15.61 -18.86
C GLU A 181 -22.31 15.25 -20.25
N ALA A 182 -20.99 15.11 -20.38
CA ALA A 182 -20.31 14.65 -21.59
C ALA A 182 -20.35 13.12 -21.81
N GLY A 183 -20.99 12.34 -20.92
CA GLY A 183 -21.23 10.92 -21.12
C GLY A 183 -20.48 9.97 -20.17
N ALA A 184 -19.60 10.48 -19.30
CA ALA A 184 -18.83 9.64 -18.39
C ALA A 184 -19.72 8.90 -17.37
N ALA A 185 -19.56 7.58 -17.29
CA ALA A 185 -20.30 6.74 -16.34
C ALA A 185 -19.78 6.94 -14.91
N VAL A 186 -18.45 6.93 -14.76
CA VAL A 186 -17.74 7.13 -13.49
C VAL A 186 -16.72 8.23 -13.69
N VAL A 187 -16.64 9.16 -12.73
CA VAL A 187 -15.69 10.26 -12.77
C VAL A 187 -14.96 10.36 -11.45
N SER A 188 -13.64 10.48 -11.52
CA SER A 188 -12.73 10.77 -10.42
C SER A 188 -11.92 11.99 -10.81
N VAL A 189 -11.87 12.99 -9.95
CA VAL A 189 -11.09 14.21 -10.19
C VAL A 189 -10.10 14.38 -9.06
N ASP A 190 -8.81 14.36 -9.38
CA ASP A 190 -7.71 14.61 -8.45
C ASP A 190 -7.19 16.03 -8.69
N ASP A 191 -7.45 16.94 -7.74
CA ASP A 191 -7.08 18.34 -7.86
C ASP A 191 -5.71 18.62 -7.24
N ASN A 192 -4.69 18.75 -8.09
CA ASN A 192 -3.31 19.04 -7.71
C ASN A 192 -2.97 20.52 -7.84
N ARG A 193 -3.92 21.40 -8.22
CA ARG A 193 -3.65 22.82 -8.43
C ARG A 193 -3.22 23.53 -7.16
N GLY A 194 -2.17 24.31 -7.27
CA GLY A 194 -1.58 25.03 -6.13
C GLY A 194 -0.98 24.12 -5.06
N ARG A 195 -0.82 22.81 -5.32
CA ARG A 195 0.14 22.00 -4.58
C ARG A 195 1.53 22.42 -5.06
N VAL A 196 2.41 22.73 -4.13
CA VAL A 196 3.84 22.76 -4.41
C VAL A 196 4.23 21.30 -4.46
N ASP A 197 4.78 20.83 -5.58
CA ASP A 197 5.44 19.53 -5.62
C ASP A 197 6.55 19.56 -4.58
N LEU A 198 6.26 19.02 -3.40
CA LEU A 198 7.29 18.67 -2.44
C LEU A 198 7.99 17.49 -3.08
N ASP A 199 9.05 17.80 -3.82
CA ASP A 199 9.92 16.84 -4.46
C ASP A 199 10.32 15.80 -3.41
N VAL A 200 9.73 14.61 -3.46
CA VAL A 200 9.91 13.59 -2.41
C VAL A 200 11.33 13.04 -2.47
N GLU A 201 12.00 13.14 -3.62
CA GLU A 201 13.45 12.91 -3.77
C GLU A 201 14.30 13.98 -3.05
N SER A 202 13.76 15.18 -2.79
CA SER A 202 14.42 16.18 -1.95
C SER A 202 14.25 15.94 -0.44
N ILE A 203 13.33 15.05 -0.06
CA ILE A 203 13.11 14.59 1.32
C ILE A 203 13.84 13.26 1.59
N GLU A 204 14.19 12.50 0.55
CA GLU A 204 15.10 11.35 0.69
C GLU A 204 16.57 11.79 0.82
N ALA A 205 17.16 11.48 1.97
CA ALA A 205 18.54 11.74 2.40
C ALA A 205 18.84 13.07 3.12
N MET A 206 17.83 13.83 3.55
CA MET A 206 18.00 14.77 4.67
C MET A 206 17.18 14.34 5.89
N SER A 207 17.74 13.31 6.55
CA SER A 207 17.81 13.22 8.01
C SER A 207 16.58 12.71 8.77
N LEU A 208 16.21 11.44 8.60
CA LEU A 208 15.62 10.65 9.71
C LEU A 208 16.51 10.72 10.97
N GLN A 209 17.83 10.75 10.80
CA GLN A 209 18.82 11.04 11.86
C GLN A 209 18.70 12.47 12.45
N GLY A 210 18.05 13.40 11.73
CA GLY A 210 17.88 14.79 12.14
C GLY A 210 16.54 15.03 12.80
N LEU A 211 15.52 14.26 12.44
CA LEU A 211 14.26 14.24 13.17
C LEU A 211 14.45 13.60 14.54
N ASP A 212 15.12 12.45 14.62
CA ASP A 212 15.44 11.81 15.90
C ASP A 212 16.32 12.71 16.78
N GLY A 213 17.37 13.30 16.21
CA GLY A 213 18.23 14.26 16.92
C GLY A 213 17.48 15.53 17.36
N ALA A 214 16.58 16.07 16.52
CA ALA A 214 15.78 17.25 16.89
C ALA A 214 14.73 16.92 17.95
N ILE A 215 14.17 15.72 17.95
CA ILE A 215 13.28 15.24 19.01
C ILE A 215 14.06 14.99 20.30
N GLU A 216 15.28 14.42 20.23
CA GLU A 216 16.16 14.23 21.40
C GLU A 216 16.58 15.57 22.01
N GLU A 217 16.92 16.56 21.18
CA GLU A 217 17.21 17.93 21.63
C GLU A 217 15.98 18.57 22.28
N LYS A 218 14.78 18.41 21.71
CA LYS A 218 13.53 18.92 22.28
C LYS A 218 13.11 18.19 23.56
N LEU A 219 13.33 16.88 23.66
CA LEU A 219 13.05 16.11 24.87
C LEU A 219 14.06 16.41 25.98
N ALA A 220 15.31 16.75 25.63
CA ALA A 220 16.34 17.18 26.58
C ALA A 220 16.15 18.63 27.06
N ASP A 221 15.49 19.49 26.26
CA ASP A 221 15.08 20.84 26.65
C ASP A 221 13.92 20.85 27.66
N GLU A 222 13.16 19.76 27.76
CA GLU A 222 12.03 19.60 28.67
C GLU A 222 12.45 18.83 29.94
N ASP A 223 11.91 19.18 31.10
CA ASP A 223 12.24 18.55 32.41
C ASP A 223 11.57 17.16 32.58
N PHE A 224 11.75 16.26 31.61
CA PHE A 224 11.29 14.87 31.73
C PHE A 224 12.20 14.07 32.66
N SER A 225 11.62 13.09 33.37
CA SER A 225 12.42 12.19 34.19
C SER A 225 13.35 11.34 33.31
N THR A 226 14.53 11.02 33.83
CA THR A 226 15.52 10.17 33.15
C THR A 226 14.94 8.82 32.74
N VAL A 227 13.99 8.29 33.53
CA VAL A 227 13.27 7.06 33.23
C VAL A 227 12.35 7.21 32.02
N ALA A 228 11.69 8.36 31.84
CA ALA A 228 10.84 8.60 30.66
C ALA A 228 11.66 8.68 29.36
N LEU A 229 12.85 9.30 29.43
CA LEU A 229 13.78 9.38 28.31
C LEU A 229 14.37 7.99 27.95
N ASP A 230 14.67 7.17 28.95
CA ASP A 230 15.20 5.81 28.73
C ASP A 230 14.14 4.88 28.09
N VAL A 231 12.88 4.98 28.52
CA VAL A 231 11.78 4.22 27.91
C VAL A 231 11.56 4.63 26.45
N ASP A 232 11.51 5.93 26.15
CA ASP A 232 11.39 6.42 24.76
C ASP A 232 12.55 5.89 23.89
N GLN A 233 13.79 5.94 24.41
CA GLN A 233 14.95 5.44 23.69
C GLN A 233 14.88 3.92 23.44
N GLN A 234 14.44 3.12 24.40
CA GLN A 234 14.29 1.67 24.24
C GLN A 234 13.17 1.32 23.25
N VAL A 235 12.05 2.04 23.26
CA VAL A 235 10.95 1.86 22.30
C VAL A 235 11.39 2.21 20.88
N ARG A 236 12.25 3.21 20.67
CA ARG A 236 12.78 3.53 19.33
C ARG A 236 13.76 2.49 18.79
N LYS A 237 14.42 1.73 19.67
CA LYS A 237 15.33 0.63 19.33
C LYS A 237 14.61 -0.73 19.30
N ALA A 238 13.30 -0.73 18.99
CA ALA A 238 12.36 -1.85 19.19
C ALA A 238 12.72 -3.21 18.59
N ASP A 239 13.76 -3.33 17.76
CA ASP A 239 14.26 -4.61 17.24
C ASP A 239 14.68 -5.60 18.34
N GLU A 240 14.95 -5.11 19.57
CA GLU A 240 15.35 -5.93 20.73
C GLU A 240 14.21 -6.20 21.73
N LEU A 241 13.00 -5.69 21.50
CA LEU A 241 11.86 -5.82 22.42
C LEU A 241 10.94 -7.00 22.06
N ASP A 242 10.21 -7.50 23.05
CA ASP A 242 9.25 -8.60 22.87
C ASP A 242 8.11 -8.17 21.91
N THR A 243 7.68 -9.08 21.03
CA THR A 243 6.60 -8.79 20.07
C THR A 243 5.22 -8.69 20.73
N ASN A 244 5.08 -9.11 21.99
CA ASN A 244 3.87 -8.93 22.78
C ASN A 244 3.83 -7.55 23.46
N VAL A 245 3.05 -6.64 22.88
CA VAL A 245 2.87 -5.26 23.33
C VAL A 245 2.51 -5.13 24.81
N ASN A 246 1.68 -6.03 25.35
CA ASN A 246 1.28 -5.95 26.77
C ASN A 246 2.46 -6.27 27.71
N ARG A 247 3.30 -7.24 27.34
CA ARG A 247 4.46 -7.63 28.15
C ARG A 247 5.54 -6.54 28.15
N VAL A 248 5.74 -5.87 27.00
CA VAL A 248 6.63 -4.71 26.90
C VAL A 248 6.09 -3.55 27.74
N ALA A 249 4.78 -3.25 27.65
CA ALA A 249 4.16 -2.20 28.45
C ALA A 249 4.27 -2.48 29.96
N ASP A 250 4.04 -3.72 30.40
CA ASP A 250 4.19 -4.13 31.80
C ASP A 250 5.63 -3.95 32.31
N THR A 251 6.64 -4.17 31.45
CA THR A 251 8.06 -4.00 31.80
C THR A 251 8.40 -2.56 32.16
N PHE A 252 7.78 -1.59 31.48
CA PHE A 252 8.04 -0.17 31.69
C PHE A 252 7.08 0.48 32.71
N ALA A 253 5.94 -0.15 33.00
CA ALA A 253 4.89 0.42 33.84
C ALA A 253 5.31 0.72 35.29
N GLU A 254 6.10 -0.16 35.92
CA GLU A 254 6.59 0.05 37.29
C GLU A 254 7.64 1.18 37.37
N PRO A 255 8.73 1.17 36.56
CA PRO A 255 9.71 2.27 36.55
C PRO A 255 9.10 3.64 36.29
N LEU A 256 8.15 3.75 35.35
CA LEU A 256 7.46 5.02 35.04
C LEU A 256 6.62 5.53 36.21
N ARG A 257 5.92 4.65 36.92
CA ARG A 257 5.11 5.03 38.10
C ARG A 257 5.97 5.51 39.26
N ASP A 258 7.11 4.86 39.48
CA ASP A 258 8.05 5.26 40.53
C ASP A 258 8.70 6.60 40.20
N ALA A 259 9.13 6.81 38.96
CA ALA A 259 9.70 8.08 38.51
C ALA A 259 8.69 9.23 38.53
N GLN A 260 7.42 8.98 38.19
CA GLN A 260 6.36 9.98 38.35
C GLN A 260 6.12 10.32 39.82
N ARG A 261 6.10 9.32 40.71
CA ARG A 261 5.91 9.57 42.13
C ARG A 261 7.05 10.41 42.71
N GLU A 262 8.30 10.12 42.33
CA GLU A 262 9.48 10.90 42.73
C GLU A 262 9.45 12.35 42.20
N ALA A 263 9.04 12.55 40.95
CA ALA A 263 8.97 13.88 40.33
C ALA A 263 7.86 14.78 40.94
N PHE A 264 6.80 14.18 41.50
CA PHE A 264 5.65 14.91 42.04
C PHE A 264 5.51 14.85 43.58
N ASP A 265 6.38 14.11 44.29
CA ASP A 265 6.41 14.08 45.76
C ASP A 265 7.11 15.32 46.40
N ASP A 266 7.75 16.20 45.62
CA ASP A 266 8.32 17.47 46.11
C ASP A 266 7.30 18.64 46.10
N ALA A 267 6.07 18.40 45.64
CA ALA A 267 4.94 19.29 45.89
C ALA A 267 4.41 19.04 47.32
N GLY A 268 5.09 19.63 48.30
CA GLY A 268 4.62 19.67 49.69
C GLY A 268 3.18 20.20 49.82
N PRO A 269 2.49 19.93 50.94
CA PRO A 269 1.07 20.25 51.10
C PRO A 269 0.80 21.74 50.83
N GLU A 270 -0.22 22.02 50.02
CA GLU A 270 -0.70 23.37 49.71
C GLU A 270 -0.73 24.25 50.97
N GLU A 271 0.02 25.36 50.95
CA GLU A 271 -0.18 26.42 51.93
C GLU A 271 -1.62 26.93 51.79
N THR A 272 -2.44 26.62 52.78
CA THR A 272 -3.76 27.24 52.96
C THR A 272 -3.58 28.75 52.99
N PRO A 273 -4.22 29.54 52.10
CA PRO A 273 -4.11 30.98 52.17
C PRO A 273 -4.82 31.49 53.43
N GLU A 274 -4.04 32.04 54.36
CA GLU A 274 -4.54 32.88 55.44
C GLU A 274 -5.07 34.20 54.87
N GLY A 275 -6.31 34.55 55.22
CA GLY A 275 -6.79 35.93 55.19
C GLY A 275 -7.74 36.27 54.05
N VAL A 276 -9.04 36.03 54.26
CA VAL A 276 -10.07 36.94 53.74
C VAL A 276 -10.92 37.39 54.93
N GLU A 277 -10.88 38.69 55.17
CA GLU A 277 -11.60 39.44 56.20
C GLU A 277 -13.09 39.11 56.22
N SER A 278 -13.62 38.92 57.43
CA SER A 278 -15.05 38.92 57.73
C SER A 278 -15.62 40.31 57.43
N MET A 279 -16.37 40.42 56.35
CA MET A 279 -17.18 41.59 56.03
C MET A 279 -18.43 41.54 56.93
N GLU A 280 -18.46 42.41 57.94
CA GLU A 280 -19.64 42.68 58.75
C GLU A 280 -20.78 43.19 57.86
N VAL A 281 -21.96 42.59 58.00
CA VAL A 281 -23.22 43.10 57.47
C VAL A 281 -24.03 43.52 58.68
N ASP A 282 -24.23 44.83 58.85
CA ASP A 282 -25.33 45.37 59.63
C ASP A 282 -25.92 46.60 58.90
N GLU A 283 -27.22 46.42 58.58
CA GLU A 283 -28.32 47.32 58.13
C GLU A 283 -28.13 48.35 57.00
#